data_AF-A0A843KGN4-F1
#
_entry.id   AF-A0A843KGN4-F1
#
_cell.length_a   1.000
_cell.length_b   1.000
_cell.length_c   1.000
_cell.angle_alpha   90.00
_cell.angle_beta   90.00
_cell.angle_gamma   90.00
#
_symmetry.space_group_name_H-M   'P 1'
#
loop_
_entity.id
_entity.type
_entity.pdbx_description
1 polymer ?
#
loop_
_entity_poly.entity_id
_entity_poly.type
_entity_poly.pdbx_seq_one_letter_code
_entity_poly.pdbx_strand_id
1 'polypeptide(L)'
;MQAGSGLPPEELGICCQIEGSRYNHFEFNPDEHEGYQQRNDAVNSCLEALKRRFAAEPYARAFGITVIDLEEGRALLQMKTNESMNNIFDCTHGAAIYSLIDAAFELAVNSHGSVAVALGVNVSYLSGPRSGEVLQAQGREINRSRKIAACQIDVTGEDGRLIATCQALAYRKKEPLPFLALSE
;
A
#
# COMPACT_ATOMS: atom_id res chain seq x y z
N MET A 1 -41.16 30.69 28.36
CA MET A 1 -39.93 31.50 28.50
C MET A 1 -38.94 30.65 29.28
N GLN A 2 -37.75 30.26 28.84
CA GLN A 2 -36.95 30.49 27.64
C GLN A 2 -35.97 29.30 27.53
N ALA A 3 -35.50 28.99 26.34
CA ALA A 3 -34.58 27.89 26.04
C ALA A 3 -33.14 28.17 26.55
N GLY A 4 -32.42 27.11 26.89
CA GLY A 4 -30.97 27.08 27.09
C GLY A 4 -30.42 25.74 26.60
N SER A 5 -29.91 25.75 25.37
CA SER A 5 -29.35 24.62 24.63
C SER A 5 -28.00 24.16 25.21
N GLY A 6 -27.95 22.95 25.76
CA GLY A 6 -26.69 22.22 25.93
C GLY A 6 -26.35 21.48 24.64
N LEU A 7 -25.32 21.94 23.93
CA LEU A 7 -24.77 21.27 22.75
C LEU A 7 -24.15 19.90 23.15
N PRO A 8 -24.19 18.89 22.26
CA PRO A 8 -23.55 17.60 22.52
C PRO A 8 -22.01 17.75 22.57
N PRO A 9 -21.31 16.91 23.36
CA PRO A 9 -19.87 16.99 23.50
C PRO A 9 -19.18 16.39 22.27
N GLU A 10 -19.06 17.18 21.21
CA GLU A 10 -18.26 16.84 20.02
C GLU A 10 -17.11 17.84 19.75
N GLU A 11 -16.81 18.76 20.67
CA GLU A 11 -15.75 19.78 20.49
C GLU A 11 -14.52 19.65 21.40
N LEU A 12 -14.34 18.52 22.08
CA LEU A 12 -13.06 18.20 22.73
C LEU A 12 -12.60 16.86 22.18
N GLY A 13 -11.44 16.85 21.50
CA GLY A 13 -10.80 15.69 20.88
C GLY A 13 -10.38 14.62 21.91
N ILE A 14 -11.36 14.01 22.57
CA ILE A 14 -11.18 12.96 23.56
C ILE A 14 -11.32 11.64 22.82
N CYS A 15 -10.21 11.09 22.36
CA CYS A 15 -10.15 9.68 21.95
C CYS A 15 -10.16 8.81 23.23
N CYS A 16 -11.35 8.39 23.65
CA CYS A 16 -11.51 7.46 24.77
C CYS A 16 -11.06 6.05 24.36
N GLN A 17 -9.87 5.60 24.76
CA GLN A 17 -9.59 4.17 24.87
C GLN A 17 -10.06 3.66 26.23
N ILE A 18 -10.99 2.71 26.22
CA ILE A 18 -11.56 2.09 27.42
C ILE A 18 -10.65 0.94 27.85
N GLU A 19 -9.74 1.20 28.79
CA GLU A 19 -9.16 0.16 29.64
C GLU A 19 -9.51 0.44 31.11
N GLY A 20 -9.83 -0.63 31.84
CA GLY A 20 -10.57 -0.62 33.09
C GLY A 20 -10.15 0.40 34.17
N SER A 21 -11.14 1.11 34.69
CA SER A 21 -11.18 1.75 36.02
C SER A 21 -9.93 2.49 36.47
N ARG A 22 -9.63 3.63 35.80
CA ARG A 22 -9.16 4.88 36.40
C ARG A 22 -9.12 5.94 35.30
N TYR A 23 -9.95 6.98 35.40
CA TYR A 23 -9.89 8.13 34.49
C TYR A 23 -8.59 8.89 34.76
N ASN A 24 -7.53 8.59 34.01
CA ASN A 24 -6.40 9.48 33.92
C ASN A 24 -6.82 10.66 33.04
N HIS A 25 -6.88 11.86 33.61
CA HIS A 25 -6.89 13.08 32.82
C HIS A 25 -5.57 13.15 32.07
N PHE A 26 -5.57 12.74 30.81
CA PHE A 26 -4.54 13.11 29.86
C PHE A 26 -4.82 14.56 29.45
N GLU A 27 -3.98 15.49 29.92
CA GLU A 27 -3.98 16.84 29.38
C GLU A 27 -3.59 16.76 27.90
N PHE A 28 -4.38 17.41 27.05
CA PHE A 28 -4.05 17.57 25.63
C PHE A 28 -2.71 18.29 25.51
N ASN A 29 -1.72 17.61 24.92
CA ASN A 29 -0.43 18.21 24.59
C ASN A 29 -0.47 18.71 23.14
N PRO A 30 -0.55 20.04 22.89
CA PRO A 30 -0.64 20.59 21.54
C PRO A 30 0.56 20.23 20.66
N ASP A 31 1.76 20.15 21.25
CA ASP A 31 3.01 19.85 20.53
C ASP A 31 3.04 18.41 20.01
N GLU A 32 2.49 17.46 20.77
CA GLU A 32 2.35 16.06 20.34
C GLU A 32 1.29 15.90 19.24
N HIS A 33 0.20 16.67 19.32
CA HIS A 33 -0.84 16.67 18.30
C HIS A 33 -0.35 17.31 16.99
N GLU A 34 0.37 18.42 17.03
CA GLU A 34 0.98 19.05 15.84
C GLU A 34 2.01 18.13 15.18
N GLY A 35 2.89 17.49 15.96
CA GLY A 35 3.85 16.52 15.44
C GLY A 35 3.17 15.29 14.79
N TYR A 36 2.05 14.84 15.35
CA TYR A 36 1.24 13.76 14.78
C TYR A 36 0.59 14.16 13.45
N GLN A 37 -0.02 15.35 13.39
CA GLN A 37 -0.64 15.87 12.17
C GLN A 37 0.41 16.05 11.06
N GLN A 38 1.54 16.67 11.38
CA GLN A 38 2.60 16.92 10.41
C GLN A 38 3.21 15.63 9.84
N ARG A 39 3.34 14.58 10.66
CA ARG A 39 3.76 13.25 10.19
C ARG A 39 2.74 12.64 9.24
N ASN A 40 1.46 12.70 9.58
CA ASN A 40 0.39 12.16 8.74
C ASN A 40 0.30 12.89 7.41
N ASP A 41 0.45 14.21 7.40
CA ASP A 41 0.47 15.02 6.18
C ASP A 41 1.65 14.64 5.27
N ALA A 42 2.84 14.45 5.85
CA ALA A 42 4.02 14.01 5.10
C ALA A 42 3.84 12.61 4.49
N VAL A 43 3.27 11.66 5.24
CA VAL A 43 2.95 10.32 4.74
C VAL A 43 1.94 10.42 3.61
N ASN A 44 0.81 11.11 3.82
CA ASN A 44 -0.23 11.26 2.81
C ASN A 44 0.30 11.89 1.51
N SER A 45 1.11 12.95 1.62
CA SER A 45 1.77 13.57 0.47
C SER A 45 2.67 12.60 -0.30
N CYS A 46 3.45 11.77 0.42
CA CYS A 46 4.27 10.73 -0.19
C CYS A 46 3.44 9.70 -0.96
N LEU A 47 2.35 9.20 -0.35
CA LEU A 47 1.47 8.22 -0.97
C LEU A 47 0.78 8.78 -2.22
N GLU A 48 0.32 10.02 -2.19
CA GLU A 48 -0.29 10.68 -3.35
C GLU A 48 0.71 10.91 -4.48
N ALA A 49 1.95 11.28 -4.16
CA ALA A 49 3.02 11.39 -5.15
C ALA A 49 3.36 10.04 -5.80
N LEU A 50 3.40 8.96 -5.02
CA LEU A 50 3.59 7.59 -5.52
C LEU A 50 2.45 7.18 -6.45
N LYS A 51 1.18 7.34 -6.03
CA LYS A 51 0.01 7.05 -6.88
C LYS A 51 0.09 7.79 -8.21
N ARG A 52 0.39 9.09 -8.18
CA ARG A 52 0.53 9.91 -9.39
C ARG A 52 1.66 9.40 -10.29
N ARG A 53 2.82 9.08 -9.71
CA ARG A 53 3.98 8.61 -10.47
C ARG A 53 3.73 7.24 -11.11
N PHE A 54 3.11 6.34 -10.35
CA PHE A 54 2.74 4.99 -10.78
C PHE A 54 1.67 5.01 -11.89
N ALA A 55 0.65 5.88 -11.77
CA ALA A 55 -0.36 6.04 -12.83
C ALA A 55 0.24 6.49 -14.18
N ALA A 56 1.36 7.20 -14.15
CA ALA A 56 2.10 7.62 -15.34
C ALA A 56 3.17 6.61 -15.79
N GLU A 57 3.39 5.52 -15.04
CA GLU A 57 4.43 4.54 -15.32
C GLU A 57 4.13 3.79 -16.63
N PRO A 58 5.07 3.79 -17.61
CA PRO A 58 4.84 3.09 -18.87
C PRO A 58 4.62 1.58 -18.70
N TYR A 59 5.32 0.95 -17.75
CA TYR A 59 5.24 -0.50 -17.54
C TYR A 59 3.88 -0.91 -16.96
N ALA A 60 3.45 -0.30 -15.85
CA ALA A 60 2.12 -0.55 -15.28
C ALA A 60 0.99 -0.33 -16.30
N ARG A 61 1.06 0.75 -17.12
CA ARG A 61 0.06 1.02 -18.16
C ARG A 61 0.04 -0.03 -19.27
N ALA A 62 1.20 -0.58 -19.65
CA ALA A 62 1.26 -1.65 -20.66
C ALA A 62 0.51 -2.91 -20.21
N PHE A 63 0.46 -3.17 -18.89
CA PHE A 63 -0.28 -4.28 -18.30
C PHE A 63 -1.67 -3.89 -17.77
N GLY A 64 -2.06 -2.61 -17.85
CA GLY A 64 -3.32 -2.14 -17.26
C GLY A 64 -3.40 -2.31 -15.75
N ILE A 65 -2.27 -2.24 -15.05
CA ILE A 65 -2.20 -2.35 -13.59
C ILE A 65 -2.64 -1.03 -12.97
N THR A 66 -3.55 -1.09 -11.99
CA THR A 66 -4.07 0.10 -11.29
C THR A 66 -4.03 -0.08 -9.78
N VAL A 67 -3.78 1.00 -9.05
CA VAL A 67 -3.85 1.04 -7.58
C VAL A 67 -5.31 1.04 -7.14
N ILE A 68 -5.67 0.12 -6.24
CA ILE A 68 -6.96 0.11 -5.54
C ILE A 68 -6.83 0.81 -4.20
N ASP A 69 -5.77 0.48 -3.45
CA ASP A 69 -5.48 1.08 -2.16
C ASP A 69 -3.97 1.16 -1.92
N LEU A 70 -3.54 2.18 -1.19
CA LEU A 70 -2.14 2.40 -0.86
C LEU A 70 -2.05 3.08 0.50
N GLU A 71 -1.36 2.41 1.42
CA GLU A 71 -1.05 2.87 2.77
C GLU A 71 0.47 2.77 3.02
N GLU A 72 0.93 3.30 4.16
CA GLU A 72 2.32 3.11 4.59
C GLU A 72 2.60 1.61 4.81
N GLY A 73 3.54 1.05 4.02
CA GLY A 73 3.97 -0.34 4.05
C GLY A 73 3.02 -1.34 3.38
N ARG A 74 1.94 -0.89 2.74
CA ARG A 74 0.90 -1.77 2.16
C ARG A 74 0.37 -1.23 0.84
N ALA A 75 0.15 -2.10 -0.13
CA ALA A 75 -0.44 -1.73 -1.41
C ALA A 75 -1.39 -2.82 -1.90
N LEU A 76 -2.54 -2.43 -2.43
CA LEU A 76 -3.49 -3.29 -3.13
C LEU A 76 -3.61 -2.79 -4.56
N LEU A 77 -3.26 -3.65 -5.51
CA LEU A 77 -3.32 -3.35 -6.94
C LEU A 77 -4.22 -4.36 -7.64
N GLN A 78 -4.71 -4.00 -8.81
CA GLN A 78 -5.46 -4.90 -9.68
C GLN A 78 -4.94 -4.88 -11.12
N MET A 79 -5.22 -5.95 -11.85
CA MET A 79 -4.94 -6.11 -13.27
C MET A 79 -6.02 -6.94 -13.94
N LYS A 80 -6.65 -6.44 -15.01
CA LYS A 80 -7.53 -7.26 -15.87
C LYS A 80 -6.65 -8.00 -16.89
N THR A 81 -6.59 -9.33 -16.79
CA THR A 81 -5.84 -10.13 -17.78
C THR A 81 -6.57 -10.11 -19.11
N ASN A 82 -5.85 -10.40 -20.19
CA ASN A 82 -6.42 -10.52 -21.53
C ASN A 82 -5.61 -11.52 -22.37
N GLU A 83 -6.09 -11.81 -23.57
CA GLU A 83 -5.50 -12.81 -24.48
C GLU A 83 -4.04 -12.51 -24.85
N SER A 84 -3.64 -11.22 -24.93
CA SER A 84 -2.24 -10.87 -25.23
C SER A 84 -1.28 -11.18 -24.08
N MET A 85 -1.80 -11.53 -22.90
CA MET A 85 -1.03 -11.97 -21.74
C MET A 85 -1.04 -13.49 -21.57
N ASN A 86 -1.64 -14.24 -22.50
CA ASN A 86 -1.70 -15.70 -22.38
C ASN A 86 -0.34 -16.36 -22.69
N ASN A 87 -0.11 -17.50 -22.07
CA ASN A 87 0.97 -18.42 -22.39
C ASN A 87 0.56 -19.39 -23.51
N ILE A 88 1.44 -20.34 -23.84
CA ILE A 88 1.22 -21.37 -24.88
C ILE A 88 0.06 -22.35 -24.60
N PHE A 89 -0.61 -22.22 -23.45
CA PHE A 89 -1.75 -23.03 -23.02
C PHE A 89 -3.02 -22.20 -22.84
N ASP A 90 -3.08 -21.01 -23.44
CA ASP A 90 -4.23 -20.09 -23.38
C ASP A 90 -4.63 -19.64 -21.96
N CYS A 91 -3.69 -19.72 -21.01
CA CYS A 91 -3.83 -19.24 -19.65
C CYS A 91 -2.96 -18.01 -19.42
N THR A 92 -3.30 -17.13 -18.46
CA THR A 92 -2.46 -15.96 -18.15
C THR A 92 -1.04 -16.40 -17.83
N HIS A 93 -0.07 -15.76 -18.48
CA HIS A 93 1.35 -16.07 -18.34
C HIS A 93 1.85 -15.71 -16.93
N GLY A 94 2.70 -16.57 -16.34
CA GLY A 94 3.25 -16.34 -15.00
C GLY A 94 3.99 -15.00 -14.88
N ALA A 95 4.66 -14.55 -15.94
CA ALA A 95 5.29 -13.24 -15.97
C ALA A 95 4.30 -12.06 -15.83
N ALA A 96 3.08 -12.15 -16.37
CA ALA A 96 2.08 -11.11 -16.17
C ALA A 96 1.61 -11.06 -14.70
N ILE A 97 1.44 -12.23 -14.08
CA ILE A 97 1.14 -12.34 -12.64
C ILE A 97 2.31 -11.74 -11.83
N TYR A 98 3.56 -12.02 -12.22
CA TYR A 98 4.74 -11.43 -11.59
C TYR A 98 4.80 -9.91 -11.75
N SER A 99 4.44 -9.35 -12.91
CA SER A 99 4.37 -7.90 -13.12
C SER A 99 3.42 -7.24 -12.11
N LEU A 100 2.28 -7.86 -11.84
CA LEU A 100 1.34 -7.38 -10.81
C LEU A 100 1.93 -7.50 -9.38
N ILE A 101 2.63 -8.60 -9.08
CA ILE A 101 3.34 -8.79 -7.80
C ILE A 101 4.41 -7.71 -7.60
N ASP A 102 5.24 -7.46 -8.61
CA ASP A 102 6.35 -6.51 -8.54
C ASP A 102 5.84 -5.08 -8.38
N ALA A 103 4.75 -4.71 -9.07
CA ALA A 103 4.09 -3.43 -8.89
C ALA A 103 3.53 -3.21 -7.47
N ALA A 104 2.92 -4.25 -6.88
CA ALA A 104 2.44 -4.19 -5.50
C ALA A 104 3.61 -4.08 -4.51
N PHE A 105 4.69 -4.80 -4.79
CA PHE A 105 5.92 -4.73 -4.02
C PHE A 105 6.55 -3.34 -4.09
N GLU A 106 6.71 -2.77 -5.29
CA GLU A 106 7.27 -1.43 -5.53
C GLU A 106 6.60 -0.38 -4.66
N LEU A 107 5.27 -0.31 -4.73
CA LEU A 107 4.50 0.68 -3.99
C LEU A 107 4.57 0.46 -2.48
N ALA A 108 4.50 -0.78 -2.02
CA ALA A 108 4.57 -1.09 -0.59
C ALA A 108 5.91 -0.66 0.03
N VAL A 109 7.05 -1.02 -0.58
CA VAL A 109 8.37 -0.75 0.03
C VAL A 109 8.86 0.69 -0.17
N ASN A 110 8.35 1.40 -1.18
CA ASN A 110 8.68 2.80 -1.41
C ASN A 110 7.73 3.78 -0.70
N SER A 111 6.62 3.30 -0.13
CA SER A 111 5.61 4.11 0.60
C SER A 111 6.17 5.01 1.72
N HIS A 112 7.37 4.71 2.21
CA HIS A 112 8.06 5.48 3.26
C HIS A 112 8.92 6.65 2.76
N GLY A 113 8.85 6.99 1.47
CA GLY A 113 9.53 8.16 0.92
C GLY A 113 11.02 8.00 0.65
N SER A 114 11.58 6.82 0.89
CA SER A 114 12.98 6.45 0.58
C SER A 114 13.00 5.40 -0.52
N VAL A 115 13.95 5.51 -1.47
CA VAL A 115 14.09 4.53 -2.54
C VAL A 115 14.36 3.13 -1.97
N ALA A 116 13.63 2.13 -2.45
CA ALA A 116 13.86 0.73 -2.16
C ALA A 116 13.86 -0.08 -3.47
N VAL A 117 14.73 -1.08 -3.54
CA VAL A 117 14.93 -1.93 -4.73
C VAL A 117 14.94 -3.40 -4.35
N ALA A 118 14.46 -4.26 -5.25
CA ALA A 118 14.45 -5.70 -5.03
C ALA A 118 15.87 -6.27 -4.84
N LEU A 119 16.03 -7.13 -3.84
CA LEU A 119 17.20 -7.99 -3.64
C LEU A 119 16.94 -9.43 -4.04
N GLY A 120 15.72 -9.88 -3.82
CA GLY A 120 15.31 -11.25 -4.11
C GLY A 120 13.81 -11.40 -3.98
N VAL A 121 13.26 -12.25 -4.84
CA VAL A 121 11.85 -12.57 -4.89
C VAL A 121 11.71 -14.09 -4.98
N ASN A 122 10.80 -14.65 -4.21
CA ASN A 122 10.41 -16.05 -4.31
C ASN A 122 8.90 -16.08 -4.54
N VAL A 123 8.46 -16.68 -5.65
CA VAL A 123 7.06 -16.74 -6.04
C VAL A 123 6.63 -18.19 -6.14
N SER A 124 5.52 -18.51 -5.50
CA SER A 124 4.82 -19.79 -5.64
C SER A 124 3.51 -19.57 -6.39
N TYR A 125 3.38 -20.18 -7.57
CA TYR A 125 2.13 -20.19 -8.35
C TYR A 125 1.30 -21.38 -7.90
N LEU A 126 0.12 -21.12 -7.34
CA LEU A 126 -0.71 -22.12 -6.67
C LEU A 126 -1.92 -22.53 -7.51
N SER A 127 -2.45 -21.62 -8.32
CA SER A 127 -3.53 -21.91 -9.26
C SER A 127 -3.47 -21.02 -10.49
N GLY A 128 -4.02 -21.49 -11.60
CA GLY A 128 -4.10 -20.72 -12.84
C GLY A 128 -5.30 -19.77 -12.82
N PRO A 129 -5.13 -18.50 -13.19
CA PRO A 129 -6.26 -17.61 -13.45
C PRO A 129 -6.85 -17.91 -14.84
N ARG A 130 -8.15 -17.67 -14.98
CA ARG A 130 -8.84 -17.74 -16.28
C ARG A 130 -8.36 -16.57 -17.16
N SER A 131 -8.33 -16.78 -18.48
CA SER A 131 -8.09 -15.66 -19.40
C SER A 131 -9.23 -14.63 -19.26
N GLY A 132 -8.88 -13.35 -19.20
CA GLY A 132 -9.88 -12.30 -18.97
C GLY A 132 -10.27 -12.10 -17.51
N GLU A 133 -9.64 -12.74 -16.52
CA GLU A 133 -9.94 -12.57 -15.10
C GLU A 133 -9.29 -11.29 -14.51
N VAL A 134 -9.95 -10.60 -13.57
CA VAL A 134 -9.30 -9.59 -12.73
C VAL A 134 -8.51 -10.27 -11.63
N LEU A 135 -7.23 -9.92 -11.55
CA LEU A 135 -6.37 -10.32 -10.45
C LEU A 135 -6.16 -9.14 -9.51
N GLN A 136 -6.10 -9.41 -8.21
CA GLN A 136 -5.71 -8.45 -7.19
C GLN A 136 -4.44 -8.92 -6.50
N ALA A 137 -3.47 -8.04 -6.31
CA ALA A 137 -2.27 -8.31 -5.53
C ALA A 137 -2.21 -7.40 -4.31
N GLN A 138 -2.17 -8.03 -3.14
CA GLN A 138 -2.02 -7.35 -1.87
C GLN A 138 -0.60 -7.54 -1.36
N GLY A 139 0.21 -6.47 -1.41
CA GLY A 139 1.54 -6.40 -0.83
C GLY A 139 1.50 -5.79 0.57
N ARG A 140 2.24 -6.38 1.51
CA ARG A 140 2.44 -5.84 2.87
C ARG A 140 3.84 -6.12 3.37
N GLU A 141 4.47 -5.13 3.98
CA GLU A 141 5.71 -5.36 4.72
C GLU A 141 5.44 -6.28 5.92
N ILE A 142 6.26 -7.32 6.06
CA ILE A 142 6.30 -8.20 7.23
C ILE A 142 7.29 -7.65 8.26
N ASN A 143 8.38 -7.04 7.79
CA ASN A 143 9.38 -6.41 8.63
C ASN A 143 10.12 -5.33 7.84
N ARG A 144 10.50 -4.24 8.50
CA ARG A 144 11.31 -3.17 7.95
C ARG A 144 12.41 -2.76 8.91
N SER A 145 13.66 -2.87 8.44
CA SER A 145 14.85 -2.36 9.11
C SER A 145 15.40 -1.13 8.38
N ARG A 146 16.54 -0.59 8.83
CA ARG A 146 17.22 0.53 8.17
C ARG A 146 17.69 0.22 6.74
N LYS A 147 18.06 -1.04 6.45
CA LYS A 147 18.64 -1.42 5.15
C LYS A 147 17.82 -2.45 4.38
N ILE A 148 16.98 -3.22 5.06
CA ILE A 148 16.24 -4.34 4.47
C ILE A 148 14.78 -4.24 4.86
N ALA A 149 13.89 -4.46 3.90
CA ALA A 149 12.47 -4.73 4.14
C ALA A 149 12.13 -6.14 3.60
N ALA A 150 11.31 -6.87 4.34
CA ALA A 150 10.71 -8.12 3.89
C ALA A 150 9.23 -7.88 3.64
N CYS A 151 8.73 -8.30 2.49
CA CYS A 151 7.35 -8.10 2.06
C CYS A 151 6.72 -9.45 1.69
N GLN A 152 5.43 -9.59 1.98
CA GLN A 152 4.60 -10.67 1.48
C GLN A 152 3.58 -10.09 0.51
N ILE A 153 3.44 -10.72 -0.66
CA ILE A 153 2.47 -10.35 -1.67
C ILE A 153 1.62 -11.56 -2.00
N ASP A 154 0.31 -11.44 -1.85
CA ASP A 154 -0.65 -12.51 -2.18
C ASP A 154 -1.51 -12.03 -3.35
N VAL A 155 -1.64 -12.87 -4.39
CA VAL A 155 -2.44 -12.61 -5.60
C VAL A 155 -3.70 -13.46 -5.57
N THR A 156 -4.86 -12.83 -5.67
CA THR A 156 -6.17 -13.49 -5.70
C THR A 156 -6.90 -13.24 -7.02
N GLY A 157 -7.70 -14.21 -7.44
CA GLY A 157 -8.67 -14.06 -8.53
C GLY A 157 -9.97 -13.41 -8.04
N GLU A 158 -10.89 -13.10 -8.97
CA GLU A 158 -12.20 -12.49 -8.68
C GLU A 158 -13.04 -13.36 -7.72
N ASP A 159 -12.84 -14.68 -7.76
CA ASP A 159 -13.53 -15.65 -6.90
C ASP A 159 -12.86 -15.88 -5.54
N GLY A 160 -11.83 -15.10 -5.22
CA GLY A 160 -11.07 -15.18 -3.96
C GLY A 160 -10.05 -16.32 -3.91
N ARG A 161 -9.89 -17.10 -4.99
CA ARG A 161 -8.85 -18.15 -5.04
C ARG A 161 -7.46 -17.53 -5.02
N LEU A 162 -6.56 -18.10 -4.21
CA LEU A 162 -5.15 -17.72 -4.20
C LEU A 162 -4.47 -18.23 -5.48
N ILE A 163 -4.04 -17.31 -6.33
CA ILE A 163 -3.37 -17.55 -7.60
C ILE A 163 -1.87 -17.72 -7.39
N ALA A 164 -1.26 -16.81 -6.63
CA ALA A 164 0.15 -16.86 -6.30
C ALA A 164 0.41 -16.22 -4.93
N THR A 165 1.52 -16.62 -4.30
CA THR A 165 2.06 -15.94 -3.11
C THR A 165 3.55 -15.67 -3.33
N CYS A 166 4.04 -14.57 -2.80
CA CYS A 166 5.41 -14.12 -2.97
C CYS A 166 6.00 -13.61 -1.65
N GLN A 167 7.25 -14.00 -1.40
CA GLN A 167 8.12 -13.36 -0.42
C GLN A 167 9.20 -12.57 -1.14
N ALA A 168 9.30 -11.28 -0.84
CA ALA A 168 10.25 -10.37 -1.46
C ALA A 168 11.13 -9.68 -0.41
N LEU A 169 12.39 -9.47 -0.75
CA LEU A 169 13.34 -8.69 0.01
C LEU A 169 13.69 -7.42 -0.76
N ALA A 170 13.62 -6.28 -0.08
CA ALA A 170 14.04 -4.98 -0.60
C ALA A 170 15.29 -4.49 0.12
N TYR A 171 16.22 -3.91 -0.62
CA TYR A 171 17.25 -3.04 -0.08
C TYR A 171 16.74 -1.61 -0.03
N ARG A 172 16.78 -1.01 1.16
CA ARG A 172 16.37 0.37 1.40
C ARG A 172 17.58 1.29 1.33
N LYS A 173 17.52 2.20 0.37
CA LYS A 173 18.48 3.29 0.19
C LYS A 173 18.16 4.42 1.17
N LYS A 174 19.13 5.31 1.38
CA LYS A 174 18.92 6.51 2.22
C LYS A 174 18.29 7.65 1.43
N GLU A 175 18.46 7.60 0.12
CA GLU A 175 18.04 8.58 -0.84
C GLU A 175 16.51 8.68 -0.85
N PRO A 176 15.96 9.90 -0.75
CA PRO A 176 14.53 10.11 -0.86
C PRO A 176 14.06 9.77 -2.27
N LEU A 177 12.77 9.51 -2.43
CA LEU A 177 12.17 9.37 -3.75
C LEU A 177 12.39 10.67 -4.54
N PRO A 178 12.97 10.60 -5.76
CA PRO A 178 13.47 11.78 -6.48
C PRO A 178 12.36 12.75 -6.91
N PHE A 179 11.11 12.29 -6.94
CA PHE A 179 9.95 13.08 -7.33
C PHE A 179 9.20 13.72 -6.15
N LEU A 180 9.59 13.46 -4.90
CA LEU A 180 9.01 14.16 -3.74
C LEU A 180 9.53 15.60 -3.63
N ALA A 181 10.79 15.83 -4.02
CA ALA A 181 11.42 17.15 -3.98
C ALA A 181 11.02 18.09 -5.13
N LEU A 182 10.24 17.60 -6.11
CA LEU A 182 9.85 18.36 -7.32
C LEU A 182 8.48 19.06 -7.17
N SER A 183 8.03 19.30 -5.94
CA SER A 183 6.81 20.06 -5.66
C SER A 183 7.17 21.51 -5.30
N GLU A 184 7.69 22.24 -6.28
CA GLU A 184 7.74 23.71 -6.31
C GLU A 184 6.98 24.23 -7.53
#